data_AF-A0A151BFZ7-F1
#
_entry.id   AF-A0A151BFZ7-F1
#
_cell.length_a   1.000
_cell.length_b   1.000
_cell.length_c   1.000
_cell.angle_alpha   90.00
_cell.angle_beta   90.00
_cell.angle_gamma   90.00
#
_symmetry.space_group_name_H-M   'P 1'
#
loop_
_entity.id
_entity.type
_entity.pdbx_description
1 polymer ?
#
loop_
_entity_poly.entity_id
_entity_poly.type
_entity_poly.pdbx_seq_one_letter_code
_entity_poly.pdbx_strand_id
1 'polypeptide(L)' 'EERKRRGLKPVEIVSFRKVLAENGKPISAARIRTGEIDRRGAVLRRVKAGEGS' A
#
# COMPACT_ATOMS: atom_id res chain seq x y z
N GLU A 1 5.37 27.64 -2.01
CA GLU A 1 6.28 28.81 -1.97
C GLU A 1 7.77 28.48 -2.15
N GLU A 2 8.38 27.58 -1.37
CA GLU A 2 9.83 27.33 -1.42
C GLU A 2 10.40 27.03 -2.82
N ARG A 3 9.68 26.25 -3.62
CA ARG A 3 10.11 25.89 -4.98
C ARG A 3 10.15 27.09 -5.92
N LYS A 4 9.12 27.94 -5.88
CA LYS A 4 9.07 29.17 -6.69
C LYS A 4 10.20 30.12 -6.31
N ARG A 5 10.45 30.31 -5.01
CA ARG A 5 11.58 31.12 -4.49
C ARG A 5 12.93 30.63 -5.04
N ARG A 6 13.07 29.32 -5.24
CA ARG A 6 14.28 28.68 -5.79
C ARG A 6 14.29 28.53 -7.32
N GLY A 7 13.32 29.11 -8.04
CA GLY A 7 13.22 28.99 -9.50
C GLY A 7 12.86 27.58 -10.00
N LEU A 8 12.36 26.70 -9.11
CA LEU A 8 12.00 25.32 -9.43
C LEU A 8 10.55 25.24 -9.89
N LYS A 9 10.31 24.45 -10.93
CA LYS A 9 8.96 24.13 -11.41
C LYS A 9 8.11 23.49 -10.29
N PRO A 10 6.78 23.66 -10.31
CA PRO A 10 5.86 22.96 -9.41
C PRO A 10 6.10 21.45 -9.42
N VAL A 11 5.86 20.79 -8.28
CA VAL A 11 5.89 19.32 -8.25
C VAL A 11 4.57 18.83 -8.81
N GLU A 12 4.65 17.99 -9.84
CA GLU A 12 3.52 17.21 -10.28
C GLU A 12 3.41 15.94 -9.42
N ILE A 13 2.25 15.70 -8.83
CA ILE A 13 1.99 14.50 -8.02
C ILE A 13 1.03 13.62 -8.82
N VAL A 14 1.52 12.47 -9.28
CA VAL A 14 0.70 11.44 -9.91
C VAL A 14 0.49 10.32 -8.89
N SER A 15 -0.77 9.95 -8.62
CA SER A 15 -1.11 8.89 -7.69
C SER A 15 -1.71 7.69 -8.41
N PHE A 16 -1.33 6.49 -7.96
CA PHE A 16 -1.85 5.23 -8.46
C PHE A 16 -2.57 4.49 -7.33
N ARG A 17 -3.56 3.67 -7.68
CA ARG A 17 -4.19 2.77 -6.72
C ARG A 17 -3.19 1.70 -6.27
N LYS A 18 -3.31 1.27 -5.02
CA LYS A 18 -2.48 0.19 -4.49
C LYS A 18 -2.88 -1.14 -5.12
N VAL A 19 -1.90 -2.00 -5.37
CA VAL A 19 -2.14 -3.42 -5.69
C VAL A 19 -2.68 -4.12 -4.45
N LEU A 20 -3.68 -4.97 -4.63
CA LEU A 20 -4.36 -5.68 -3.54
C LEU A 20 -3.77 -7.09 -3.35
N ALA A 21 -3.73 -7.55 -2.11
CA ALA A 21 -3.48 -8.94 -1.74
C ALA A 21 -4.74 -9.79 -1.93
N GLU A 22 -4.64 -11.11 -1.74
CA GLU A 22 -5.78 -12.05 -1.92
C GLU A 22 -6.98 -11.71 -1.03
N ASN A 23 -6.76 -11.13 0.16
CA ASN A 23 -7.83 -10.68 1.05
C ASN A 23 -8.39 -9.29 0.73
N GLY A 24 -8.13 -8.74 -0.46
CA GLY A 24 -8.62 -7.44 -0.90
C GLY A 24 -7.98 -6.23 -0.21
N LYS A 25 -7.09 -6.44 0.77
CA LYS A 25 -6.34 -5.37 1.44
C LYS A 25 -5.06 -5.05 0.67
N PRO A 26 -4.59 -3.80 0.61
CA PRO A 26 -3.39 -3.43 -0.15
C PRO A 26 -2.11 -4.17 0.24
N ILE A 27 -1.30 -4.54 -0.75
CA ILE A 27 0.07 -5.04 -0.51
C ILE A 27 0.88 -3.95 0.19
N SER A 28 1.62 -4.33 1.24
CA SER A 28 2.55 -3.42 1.91
C SER A 28 3.72 -4.17 2.54
N ALA A 29 4.89 -3.52 2.58
CA ALA A 29 6.09 -4.08 3.18
C ALA A 29 5.92 -4.39 4.68
N ALA A 30 5.09 -3.61 5.39
CA ALA A 30 4.78 -3.88 6.79
C ALA A 30 4.05 -5.22 6.94
N ARG A 31 3.03 -5.49 6.10
CA ARG A 31 2.26 -6.75 6.10
C ARG A 31 3.11 -7.96 5.70
N ILE A 32 4.09 -7.75 4.82
CA ILE A 32 5.08 -8.79 4.47
C ILE A 32 5.98 -9.10 5.66
N ARG A 33 6.52 -8.08 6.34
CA ARG A 33 7.40 -8.28 7.50
C ARG A 33 6.70 -8.93 8.69
N THR A 34 5.42 -8.65 8.90
CA THR A 34 4.64 -9.28 9.98
C THR A 34 4.18 -10.70 9.63
N GLY A 35 4.43 -11.18 8.41
CA GLY A 35 3.95 -12.48 7.94
C GLY A 35 2.44 -12.53 7.75
N GLU A 36 1.77 -11.39 7.56
CA GLU A 36 0.36 -11.36 7.21
C GLU A 36 0.15 -11.83 5.76
N ILE A 37 1.02 -11.37 4.85
CA ILE A 37 1.05 -11.76 3.44
C ILE A 37 2.47 -12.08 3.00
N ASP A 38 2.63 -12.83 1.92
CA ASP A 38 3.93 -13.00 1.25
C ASP A 38 4.22 -11.84 0.25
N ARG A 39 5.35 -11.92 -0.45
CA ARG A 39 5.77 -10.92 -1.44
C ARG A 39 4.87 -10.85 -2.69
N ARG A 40 4.05 -11.88 -2.94
CA ARG A 40 3.11 -11.95 -4.06
C ARG A 40 1.70 -11.49 -3.65
N GLY A 41 1.46 -11.27 -2.35
CA GLY A 41 0.16 -10.92 -1.81
C GLY A 41 -0.67 -12.12 -1.35
N ALA A 42 -0.06 -13.31 -1.25
CA ALA A 42 -0.72 -14.49 -0.69
C ALA A 42 -0.87 -14.36 0.82
N VAL A 43 -2.05 -14.65 1.36
CA VAL A 43 -2.33 -14.46 2.78
C VAL A 43 -1.76 -15.62 3.59
N LEU A 44 -0.74 -15.35 4.41
CA LEU A 44 -0.01 -16.37 5.17
C LEU A 44 -0.66 -16.67 6.52
N ARG A 45 -1.16 -15.64 7.20
CA ARG A 45 -1.93 -15.81 8.44
C ARG A 45 -3.40 -15.87 8.08
N ARG A 46 -4.04 -17.02 8.31
CA ARG A 46 -5.51 -17.15 8.24
C ARG A 46 -6.11 -16.17 9.26
N VAL A 47 -6.47 -14.97 8.80
CA VAL A 47 -7.44 -14.15 9.51
C VAL A 47 -8.69 -15.02 9.52
N LYS A 48 -9.14 -15.47 10.70
CA LYS A 48 -10.37 -16.25 10.80
C LYS A 48 -11.45 -15.51 10.00
N ALA A 49 -12.11 -16.22 9.09
CA ALA A 49 -13.23 -15.69 8.34
C ALA A 49 -14.29 -15.22 9.35
N GLY A 50 -14.53 -13.92 9.41
CA GLY A 50 -15.43 -13.32 10.38
C GLY A 50 -14.99 -11.92 10.74
N GLU A 51 -15.41 -10.94 9.94
CA GLU A 51 -16.07 -9.70 10.41
C GLU A 51 -16.40 -8.80 9.21
N GLY A 52 -17.71 -8.61 9.00
CA GLY A 52 -18.38 -7.72 8.04
C GLY A 52 -18.96 -8.47 6.84
N SER A 53 -20.27 -8.71 6.67
CA SER A 53 -21.47 -7.92 7.02
C SER A 53 -21.36 -6.44 6.66
#